data_AF-A0A7J4P870-F1
#
_entry.id   AF-A0A7J4P870-F1
#
_cell.length_a   1.000
_cell.length_b   1.000
_cell.length_c   1.000
_cell.angle_alpha   90.00
_cell.angle_beta   90.00
_cell.angle_gamma   90.00
#
_symmetry.space_group_name_H-M   'P 1'
#
loop_
_entity.id
_entity.type
_entity.pdbx_description
1 polymer ?
#
loop_
_entity_poly.entity_id
_entity_poly.type
_entity_poly.pdbx_seq_one_letter_code
_entity_poly.pdbx_strand_id
1 'polypeptide(L)'
;MPEEQKSGQQVIKELLQKSEVSLWLDHYDDIFSDFDPRPYSQRGISDDFLKEARKFTHEVTSGGMELRFLVPDNHRKAEDEAMIRKRLREHFRKHATLLEDEHARTIRKGAMMAATGFLLLLIAATVDYYNGNEFLWSVVMVVMEPAGWFTVWNGLDQILSKSKEKRPELEFYGKMAKADIRFDGY
;
A
#
# COMPACT_ATOMS: atom_id res chain seq x y z
N MET A 1 2.41 37.51 29.57
CA MET A 1 1.74 36.58 28.64
C MET A 1 2.63 35.90 27.57
N PRO A 2 3.95 36.10 27.45
CA PRO A 2 4.77 35.32 26.50
C PRO A 2 5.49 34.07 27.09
N GLU A 3 5.43 33.81 28.40
CA GLU A 3 6.15 32.66 29.02
C GLU A 3 5.37 31.34 28.97
N GLU A 4 4.04 31.34 29.14
CA GLU A 4 3.22 30.11 29.01
C GLU A 4 3.22 29.55 27.58
N GLN A 5 3.22 30.41 26.57
CA GLN A 5 3.27 30.00 25.15
C GLN A 5 4.59 29.33 24.76
N LYS A 6 5.72 29.72 25.39
CA LYS A 6 7.04 29.11 25.14
C LYS A 6 7.16 27.70 25.73
N SER A 7 6.48 27.45 26.86
CA SER A 7 6.43 26.13 27.51
C SER A 7 5.67 25.12 26.65
N GLY A 8 4.46 25.47 26.18
CA GLY A 8 3.65 24.59 25.34
C GLY A 8 4.32 24.21 24.02
N GLN A 9 4.97 25.16 23.34
CA GLN A 9 5.72 24.88 22.11
C GLN A 9 6.91 23.94 22.32
N GLN A 10 7.58 24.00 23.48
CA GLN A 10 8.66 23.07 23.82
C GLN A 10 8.13 21.66 24.09
N VAL A 11 7.02 21.54 24.82
CA VAL A 11 6.37 20.25 25.11
C VAL A 11 5.90 19.58 23.82
N ILE A 12 5.24 20.32 22.92
CA ILE A 12 4.81 19.82 21.61
C ILE A 12 6.01 19.34 20.81
N LYS A 13 7.09 20.13 20.76
CA LYS A 13 8.30 19.75 20.03
C LYS A 13 8.95 18.47 20.59
N GLU A 14 8.92 18.29 21.91
CA GLU A 14 9.43 17.08 22.55
C GLU A 14 8.53 15.86 22.28
N LEU A 15 7.21 16.03 22.23
CA LEU A 15 6.26 14.97 21.85
C LEU A 15 6.42 14.56 20.39
N LEU A 16 6.58 15.54 19.48
CA LEU A 16 6.86 15.28 18.07
C LEU A 16 8.19 14.54 17.86
N GLN A 17 9.19 14.81 18.71
CA GLN A 17 10.50 14.13 18.65
C GLN A 17 10.50 12.71 19.24
N LYS A 18 9.55 12.38 20.11
CA LYS A 18 9.49 11.08 20.80
C LYS A 18 8.90 9.96 19.94
N SER A 19 8.08 10.27 18.95
CA SER A 19 7.47 9.29 18.04
C SER A 19 8.09 9.35 16.65
N GLU A 20 8.23 8.19 16.02
CA GLU A 20 8.66 8.11 14.61
C GLU A 20 7.64 8.78 13.67
N VAL A 21 6.35 8.83 14.03
CA VAL A 21 5.31 9.58 13.30
C VAL A 21 4.35 10.27 14.27
N SER A 22 4.32 11.59 14.24
CA SER A 22 3.35 12.40 14.98
C SER A 22 2.59 13.32 14.04
N LEU A 23 1.27 13.23 14.09
CA LEU A 23 0.34 14.08 13.37
C LEU A 23 -0.37 14.99 14.36
N TRP A 24 -0.34 16.28 14.07
CA TRP A 24 -1.13 17.25 14.81
C TRP A 24 -2.54 17.29 14.23
N LEU A 25 -3.55 17.12 15.09
CA LEU A 25 -4.95 17.29 14.73
C LEU A 25 -5.52 18.49 15.49
N ASP A 26 -6.20 19.38 14.78
CA ASP A 26 -6.99 20.44 15.40
C ASP A 26 -8.34 19.87 15.87
N HIS A 27 -8.89 18.93 15.09
CA HIS A 27 -10.10 18.19 15.42
C HIS A 27 -10.06 16.74 14.90
N TYR A 28 -10.85 15.85 15.47
CA TYR A 28 -10.97 14.46 14.96
C TYR A 28 -11.50 14.40 13.52
N ASP A 29 -12.17 15.47 13.06
CA ASP A 29 -12.64 15.58 11.68
C ASP A 29 -11.49 15.57 10.67
N ASP A 30 -10.27 15.98 11.03
CA ASP A 30 -9.11 16.01 10.14
C ASP A 30 -8.70 14.60 9.64
N ILE A 31 -9.11 13.55 10.38
CA ILE A 31 -8.88 12.15 9.99
C ILE A 31 -9.88 11.69 8.91
N PHE A 32 -11.05 12.33 8.84
CA PHE A 32 -12.18 11.85 8.05
C PHE A 32 -12.56 12.82 6.92
N SER A 33 -13.26 12.31 5.92
CA SER A 33 -13.75 13.14 4.82
C SER A 33 -14.86 14.08 5.28
N ASP A 34 -14.67 15.37 5.05
CA ASP A 34 -15.63 16.46 5.25
C ASP A 34 -16.84 16.38 4.30
N PHE A 35 -16.66 15.76 3.13
CA PHE A 35 -17.73 15.47 2.18
C PHE A 35 -18.71 14.36 2.65
N ASP A 36 -18.36 13.62 3.70
CA ASP A 36 -19.15 12.50 4.20
C ASP A 36 -19.89 12.86 5.50
N PRO A 37 -21.22 13.11 5.45
CA PRO A 37 -21.98 13.58 6.61
C PRO A 37 -22.21 12.50 7.68
N ARG A 38 -21.77 11.25 7.47
CA ARG A 38 -21.97 10.14 8.42
C ARG A 38 -21.20 10.35 9.72
N PRO A 39 -21.56 9.65 10.82
CA PRO A 39 -20.77 9.66 12.06
C PRO A 39 -19.41 8.97 11.88
N TYR A 40 -18.44 9.24 12.76
CA TYR A 40 -17.06 8.70 12.71
C TYR A 40 -16.98 7.18 12.58
N SER A 41 -17.96 6.46 13.14
CA SER A 41 -18.06 5.00 13.04
C SER A 41 -18.27 4.49 11.61
N GLN A 42 -18.69 5.35 10.68
CA GLN A 42 -19.00 5.00 9.29
C GLN A 42 -18.33 5.92 8.26
N ARG A 43 -17.93 7.13 8.67
CA ARG A 43 -17.33 8.15 7.81
C ARG A 43 -16.06 7.62 7.12
N GLY A 44 -15.89 7.98 5.85
CA GLY A 44 -14.67 7.71 5.08
C GLY A 44 -13.45 8.40 5.69
N ILE A 45 -12.28 7.77 5.59
CA ILE A 45 -11.01 8.42 5.95
C ILE A 45 -10.69 9.47 4.88
N SER A 46 -10.18 10.63 5.28
CA SER A 46 -9.80 11.70 4.36
C SER A 46 -8.63 11.30 3.47
N ASP A 47 -8.71 11.65 2.18
CA ASP A 47 -7.59 11.49 1.25
C ASP A 47 -6.40 12.35 1.66
N ASP A 48 -6.64 13.51 2.26
CA ASP A 48 -5.56 14.41 2.70
C ASP A 48 -4.83 13.84 3.91
N PHE A 49 -5.58 13.24 4.85
CA PHE A 49 -4.99 12.46 5.94
C PHE A 49 -4.12 11.31 5.39
N LEU A 50 -4.63 10.55 4.42
CA LEU A 50 -3.87 9.43 3.82
C LEU A 50 -2.61 9.90 3.09
N LYS A 51 -2.66 11.05 2.39
CA LYS A 51 -1.49 11.64 1.73
C LYS A 51 -0.43 12.04 2.74
N GLU A 52 -0.81 12.71 3.82
CA GLU A 52 0.13 13.11 4.88
C GLU A 52 0.73 11.87 5.55
N ALA A 53 -0.11 10.92 5.99
CA ALA A 53 0.36 9.67 6.59
C ALA A 53 1.38 8.95 5.71
N ARG A 54 1.17 8.93 4.38
CA ARG A 54 2.08 8.28 3.44
C ARG A 54 3.46 8.93 3.40
N LYS A 55 3.56 10.26 3.46
CA LYS A 55 4.86 10.96 3.51
C LYS A 55 5.69 10.48 4.69
N PHE A 56 5.08 10.36 5.87
CA PHE A 56 5.78 9.91 7.07
C PHE A 56 6.23 8.45 7.01
N THR A 57 5.44 7.57 6.40
CA THR A 57 5.83 6.15 6.27
C THR A 57 7.08 5.91 5.43
N HIS A 58 7.43 6.85 4.54
CA HIS A 58 8.66 6.83 3.76
C HIS A 58 9.88 7.28 4.57
N GLU A 59 9.68 8.16 5.57
CA GLU A 59 10.74 8.67 6.43
C GLU A 59 11.12 7.67 7.54
N VAL A 60 10.18 6.79 7.93
CA VAL A 60 10.40 5.77 8.94
C VAL A 60 11.04 4.52 8.34
N THR A 61 12.36 4.40 8.55
CA THR A 61 13.21 3.35 7.96
C THR A 61 13.32 2.09 8.81
N SER A 62 13.12 2.15 10.14
CA SER A 62 13.27 0.99 11.02
C SER A 62 12.76 1.26 12.44
N GLY A 63 11.71 0.54 12.85
CA GLY A 63 11.10 0.69 14.17
C GLY A 63 9.64 0.27 14.15
N GLY A 64 9.04 0.11 15.34
CA GLY A 64 7.59 0.00 15.44
C GLY A 64 6.99 1.37 15.15
N MET A 65 6.20 1.48 14.08
CA MET A 65 5.54 2.74 13.74
C MET A 65 4.52 3.10 14.82
N GLU A 66 4.74 4.23 15.49
CA GLU A 66 3.76 4.83 16.38
C GLU A 66 3.13 6.01 15.66
N LEU A 67 1.80 5.99 15.50
CA LEU A 67 1.01 7.09 14.97
C LEU A 67 0.42 7.86 16.14
N ARG A 68 1.03 9.00 16.46
CA ARG A 68 0.61 9.85 17.56
C ARG A 68 -0.28 10.98 17.05
N PHE A 69 -1.45 11.12 17.63
CA PHE A 69 -2.38 12.22 17.39
C PHE A 69 -2.33 13.21 18.54
N LEU A 70 -1.88 14.43 18.28
CA LEU A 70 -1.92 15.52 19.24
C LEU A 70 -3.27 16.23 19.13
N VAL A 71 -4.03 16.26 20.22
CA VAL A 71 -5.39 16.84 20.28
C VAL A 71 -5.48 17.73 21.52
N PRO A 72 -6.07 18.94 21.43
CA PRO A 72 -6.28 19.80 22.61
C PRO A 72 -6.99 19.07 23.75
N ASP A 73 -6.52 19.21 25.00
CA ASP A 73 -7.07 18.50 26.16
C ASP A 73 -8.58 18.70 26.35
N ASN A 74 -9.08 19.89 26.03
CA ASN A 74 -10.50 20.24 26.10
C ASN A 74 -11.38 19.57 25.04
N HIS A 75 -10.79 19.05 23.95
CA HIS A 75 -11.49 18.37 22.87
C HIS A 75 -11.38 16.84 22.96
N ARG A 76 -10.58 16.33 23.89
CA ARG A 76 -10.35 14.89 24.03
C ARG A 76 -11.58 14.14 24.53
N LYS A 77 -11.96 13.09 23.81
CA LYS A 77 -13.07 12.20 24.15
C LYS A 77 -12.64 10.75 24.01
N ALA A 78 -12.45 10.06 25.14
CA ALA A 78 -11.93 8.69 25.17
C ALA A 78 -12.77 7.68 24.35
N GLU A 79 -14.09 7.86 24.30
CA GLU A 79 -14.98 7.02 23.49
C GLU A 79 -14.72 7.18 21.99
N ASP A 80 -14.57 8.42 21.52
CA ASP A 80 -14.25 8.74 20.13
C ASP A 80 -12.84 8.25 19.78
N GLU A 81 -11.84 8.47 20.64
CA GLU A 81 -10.47 7.98 20.45
C GLU A 81 -10.41 6.45 20.28
N ALA A 82 -11.15 5.70 21.12
CA ALA A 82 -11.23 4.25 21.02
C ALA A 82 -11.90 3.80 19.72
N MET A 83 -12.97 4.48 19.31
CA MET A 83 -13.66 4.22 18.04
C MET A 83 -12.76 4.51 16.84
N ILE A 84 -12.12 5.68 16.81
CA ILE A 84 -11.20 6.11 15.75
C ILE A 84 -10.04 5.13 15.62
N ARG A 85 -9.42 4.75 16.75
CA ARG A 85 -8.34 3.73 16.77
C ARG A 85 -8.78 2.43 16.11
N LYS A 86 -9.97 1.93 16.48
CA LYS A 86 -10.53 0.71 15.90
C LYS A 86 -10.75 0.86 14.39
N ARG A 87 -11.37 1.97 13.97
CA ARG A 87 -11.68 2.28 12.57
C ARG A 87 -10.44 2.36 11.69
N LEU A 88 -9.41 3.09 12.12
CA LEU A 88 -8.15 3.20 11.40
C LEU A 88 -7.49 1.84 11.24
N ARG A 89 -7.40 1.05 12.32
CA ARG A 89 -6.79 -0.27 12.30
C ARG A 89 -7.55 -1.24 11.39
N GLU A 90 -8.88 -1.22 11.41
CA GLU A 90 -9.71 -2.00 10.48
C GLU A 90 -9.52 -1.56 9.03
N HIS A 91 -9.49 -0.25 8.76
CA HIS A 91 -9.29 0.29 7.43
C HIS A 91 -7.94 -0.12 6.85
N PHE A 92 -6.83 0.12 7.56
CA PHE A 92 -5.49 -0.19 7.07
C PHE A 92 -5.27 -1.69 6.91
N ARG A 93 -5.78 -2.53 7.84
CA ARG A 93 -5.70 -3.99 7.71
C ARG A 93 -6.47 -4.49 6.50
N LYS A 94 -7.70 -4.02 6.30
CA LYS A 94 -8.51 -4.42 5.15
C LYS A 94 -7.80 -4.07 3.84
N HIS A 95 -7.29 -2.85 3.70
CA HIS A 95 -6.59 -2.44 2.49
C HIS A 95 -5.26 -3.18 2.30
N ALA A 96 -4.50 -3.43 3.37
CA ALA A 96 -3.29 -4.26 3.30
C ALA A 96 -3.60 -5.65 2.76
N THR A 97 -4.62 -6.33 3.32
CA THR A 97 -5.01 -7.68 2.87
C THR A 97 -5.51 -7.70 1.43
N LEU A 98 -6.33 -6.71 1.03
CA LEU A 98 -6.82 -6.63 -0.35
C LEU A 98 -5.68 -6.42 -1.35
N LEU A 99 -4.73 -5.55 -1.00
CA LEU A 99 -3.61 -5.23 -1.87
C LEU A 99 -2.63 -6.40 -1.97
N GLU A 100 -2.37 -7.12 -0.86
CA GLU A 100 -1.59 -8.35 -0.84
C GLU A 100 -2.22 -9.44 -1.72
N ASP A 101 -3.54 -9.63 -1.62
CA ASP A 101 -4.27 -10.59 -2.45
C ASP A 101 -4.24 -10.22 -3.94
N GLU A 102 -4.46 -8.95 -4.27
CA GLU A 102 -4.36 -8.46 -5.66
C GLU A 102 -2.95 -8.61 -6.23
N HIS A 103 -1.93 -8.35 -5.40
CA HIS A 103 -0.54 -8.52 -5.76
C HIS A 103 -0.24 -10.00 -6.04
N ALA A 104 -0.63 -10.90 -5.14
CA ALA A 104 -0.46 -12.33 -5.32
C ALA A 104 -1.19 -12.86 -6.57
N ARG A 105 -2.41 -12.38 -6.85
CA ARG A 105 -3.15 -12.72 -8.09
C ARG A 105 -2.41 -12.25 -9.34
N THR A 106 -1.85 -11.04 -9.31
CA THR A 106 -1.07 -10.48 -10.41
C THR A 106 0.17 -11.33 -10.69
N ILE A 107 0.92 -11.70 -9.64
CA ILE A 107 2.09 -12.57 -9.75
C ILE A 107 1.72 -13.95 -10.31
N ARG A 108 0.66 -14.58 -9.78
CA ARG A 108 0.18 -15.88 -10.26
C ARG A 108 -0.21 -15.83 -11.74
N LYS A 109 -0.91 -14.77 -12.17
CA LYS A 109 -1.28 -14.57 -13.57
C LYS A 109 -0.05 -14.41 -14.46
N GLY A 110 0.91 -13.58 -14.06
CA GLY A 110 2.17 -13.42 -14.79
C GLY A 110 2.96 -14.72 -14.88
N ALA A 111 3.02 -15.49 -13.80
CA ALA A 111 3.70 -16.79 -13.78
C ALA A 111 3.02 -17.82 -14.69
N MET A 112 1.69 -17.89 -14.70
CA MET A 112 0.94 -18.76 -15.63
C MET A 112 1.14 -18.35 -17.09
N MET A 113 1.22 -17.05 -17.39
CA MET A 113 1.54 -16.57 -18.73
C MET A 113 2.96 -16.98 -19.12
N ALA A 114 3.95 -16.74 -18.26
CA ALA A 114 5.33 -17.12 -18.53
C ALA A 114 5.50 -18.63 -18.74
N ALA A 115 4.87 -19.45 -17.90
CA ALA A 115 4.87 -20.90 -18.05
C ALA A 115 4.21 -21.34 -19.36
N THR A 116 3.05 -20.77 -19.71
CA THR A 116 2.37 -21.08 -20.98
C THR A 116 3.22 -20.70 -22.19
N GLY A 117 3.83 -19.52 -22.19
CA GLY A 117 4.72 -19.08 -23.26
C GLY A 117 5.95 -19.97 -23.40
N PHE A 118 6.53 -20.39 -22.28
CA PHE A 118 7.68 -21.30 -22.27
C PHE A 118 7.30 -22.69 -22.80
N LEU A 119 6.15 -23.23 -22.40
CA LEU A 119 5.63 -24.49 -22.92
C LEU A 119 5.38 -24.43 -24.43
N LEU A 120 4.85 -23.31 -24.94
CA LEU A 120 4.68 -23.12 -26.39
C LEU A 120 6.01 -23.14 -27.13
N LEU A 121 7.04 -22.49 -26.59
CA LEU A 121 8.39 -22.50 -27.18
C LEU A 121 9.03 -23.90 -27.13
N LEU A 122 8.81 -24.67 -26.06
CA LEU A 122 9.28 -26.05 -25.97
C LEU A 122 8.59 -26.96 -27.00
N ILE A 123 7.27 -26.78 -27.18
CA ILE A 123 6.51 -27.53 -28.20
C ILE A 123 7.02 -27.15 -29.60
N ALA A 124 7.24 -25.86 -29.87
CA ALA A 124 7.85 -25.42 -31.12
C ALA A 124 9.20 -26.12 -31.32
N ALA A 125 10.15 -25.95 -30.40
CA ALA A 125 11.49 -26.53 -30.53
C ALA A 125 11.49 -28.05 -30.73
N THR A 126 10.61 -28.78 -30.02
CA THR A 126 10.50 -30.24 -30.17
C THR A 126 9.92 -30.63 -31.52
N VAL A 127 8.89 -29.94 -32.00
CA VAL A 127 8.29 -30.27 -33.29
C VAL A 127 9.20 -29.87 -34.45
N ASP A 128 9.96 -28.77 -34.34
CA ASP A 128 11.03 -28.40 -35.29
C ASP A 128 12.10 -29.49 -35.41
N TYR A 129 12.47 -30.09 -34.27
CA TYR A 129 13.48 -31.15 -34.25
C TYR A 129 13.03 -32.43 -34.98
N TYR A 130 11.73 -32.78 -34.91
CA TYR A 130 11.21 -34.01 -35.51
C TYR A 130 10.64 -33.83 -36.93
N ASN A 131 10.13 -32.65 -37.27
CA ASN A 131 9.54 -32.38 -38.58
C ASN A 131 10.57 -31.70 -39.51
N GLY A 132 10.80 -32.28 -40.67
CA GLY A 132 11.55 -31.64 -41.75
C GLY A 132 10.81 -30.43 -42.36
N ASN A 133 11.42 -29.82 -43.39
CA ASN A 133 10.97 -28.59 -44.08
C ASN A 133 9.62 -28.73 -44.83
N GLU A 134 8.52 -28.95 -44.12
CA GLU A 134 7.17 -28.73 -44.68
C GLU A 134 6.80 -27.25 -44.61
N PHE A 135 6.39 -26.68 -45.75
CA PHE A 135 6.08 -25.25 -45.87
C PHE A 135 5.05 -24.74 -44.85
N LEU A 136 4.00 -25.52 -44.58
CA LEU A 136 2.98 -25.16 -43.59
C LEU A 136 3.54 -25.10 -42.17
N TRP A 137 4.50 -25.97 -41.85
CA TRP A 137 5.16 -25.98 -40.55
C TRP A 137 6.04 -24.74 -40.38
N SER A 138 6.79 -24.36 -41.41
CA SER A 138 7.59 -23.12 -41.40
C SER A 138 6.72 -21.88 -41.15
N VAL A 139 5.51 -21.80 -41.72
CA VAL A 139 4.59 -20.68 -41.48
C VAL A 139 4.10 -20.65 -40.03
N VAL A 140 3.78 -21.81 -39.44
CA VAL A 140 3.37 -21.91 -38.03
C VAL A 140 4.49 -21.44 -37.11
N MET A 141 5.73 -21.82 -37.37
CA MET A 141 6.90 -21.43 -36.56
C MET A 141 7.17 -19.94 -36.59
N VAL A 142 7.07 -19.32 -37.77
CA VAL A 142 7.23 -17.87 -37.95
C VAL A 142 6.28 -17.06 -37.06
N VAL A 143 5.12 -17.61 -36.69
CA VAL A 143 4.16 -16.96 -35.78
C VAL A 143 4.33 -17.44 -34.33
N MET A 144 4.57 -18.74 -34.13
CA MET A 144 4.63 -19.37 -32.82
C MET A 144 5.84 -18.90 -32.01
N GLU A 145 6.99 -18.69 -32.65
CA GLU A 145 8.18 -18.16 -32.01
C GLU A 145 7.92 -16.73 -31.48
N PRO A 146 7.45 -15.76 -32.31
CA PRO A 146 6.98 -14.46 -31.85
C PRO A 146 5.98 -14.51 -30.70
N ALA A 147 4.94 -15.33 -30.83
CA ALA A 147 3.88 -15.44 -29.84
C ALA A 147 4.41 -16.01 -28.50
N GLY A 148 5.25 -17.04 -28.57
CA GLY A 148 5.87 -17.70 -27.42
C GLY A 148 6.78 -16.75 -26.65
N TRP A 149 7.77 -16.12 -27.32
CA TRP A 149 8.68 -15.19 -26.64
C TRP A 149 7.92 -14.00 -26.05
N PHE A 150 6.96 -13.44 -26.80
CA PHE A 150 6.18 -12.30 -26.34
C PHE A 150 5.35 -12.66 -25.10
N THR A 151 4.74 -13.84 -25.07
CA THR A 151 3.95 -14.32 -23.92
C THR A 151 4.81 -14.51 -22.68
N VAL A 152 6.03 -15.06 -22.84
CA VAL A 152 7.00 -15.19 -21.74
C VAL A 152 7.37 -13.83 -21.18
N TRP A 153 7.80 -12.91 -22.02
CA TRP A 153 8.27 -11.60 -21.60
C TRP A 153 7.16 -10.76 -20.97
N ASN A 154 5.95 -10.78 -21.53
CA ASN A 154 4.81 -10.09 -20.95
C ASN A 154 4.40 -10.69 -19.58
N GLY A 155 4.51 -12.01 -19.43
CA GLY A 155 4.31 -12.68 -18.14
C GLY A 155 5.33 -12.24 -17.09
N LEU A 156 6.61 -12.19 -17.45
CA LEU A 156 7.70 -11.74 -16.57
C LEU A 156 7.61 -10.24 -16.27
N ASP A 157 7.26 -9.40 -17.24
CA ASP A 157 7.06 -7.97 -17.05
C ASP A 157 5.91 -7.70 -16.06
N GLN A 158 4.80 -8.43 -16.16
CA GLN A 158 3.73 -8.35 -15.16
C GLN A 158 4.20 -8.72 -13.75
N ILE A 159 5.16 -9.65 -13.62
CA ILE A 159 5.74 -10.00 -12.32
C ILE A 159 6.65 -8.88 -11.82
N LEU A 160 7.51 -8.31 -12.68
CA LEU A 160 8.54 -7.36 -12.24
C LEU A 160 7.99 -5.93 -12.11
N SER A 161 7.36 -5.42 -13.16
CA SER A 161 6.91 -4.03 -13.27
C SER A 161 5.74 -3.76 -12.33
N LYS A 162 4.70 -4.59 -12.33
CA LYS A 162 3.55 -4.39 -11.42
C LYS A 162 3.90 -4.62 -9.95
N SER A 163 4.89 -5.46 -9.66
CA SER A 163 5.40 -5.60 -8.30
C SER A 163 6.07 -4.34 -7.82
N LYS A 164 6.88 -3.72 -8.68
CA LYS A 164 7.56 -2.46 -8.37
C LYS A 164 6.56 -1.32 -8.16
N GLU A 165 5.52 -1.25 -8.98
CA GLU A 165 4.45 -0.23 -8.88
C GLU A 165 3.64 -0.35 -7.58
N LYS A 166 3.26 -1.57 -7.18
CA LYS A 166 2.45 -1.78 -5.97
C LYS A 166 3.23 -1.76 -4.67
N ARG A 167 4.56 -1.88 -4.72
CA ARG A 167 5.42 -2.00 -3.54
C ARG A 167 5.27 -0.83 -2.54
N PRO A 168 5.23 0.46 -2.96
CA PRO A 168 5.06 1.57 -2.02
C PRO A 168 3.70 1.53 -1.31
N GLU A 169 2.64 1.14 -2.00
CA GLU A 169 1.32 0.99 -1.38
C GLU A 169 1.26 -0.18 -0.40
N LEU A 170 1.83 -1.33 -0.75
CA LEU A 170 1.92 -2.50 0.13
C LEU A 170 2.70 -2.17 1.41
N GLU A 171 3.82 -1.46 1.26
CA GLU A 171 4.63 -1.04 2.39
C GLU A 171 3.87 -0.05 3.28
N PHE A 172 3.22 0.96 2.69
CA PHE A 172 2.42 1.94 3.41
C PHE A 172 1.30 1.28 4.23
N TYR A 173 0.41 0.53 3.57
CA TYR A 173 -0.72 -0.10 4.25
C TYR A 173 -0.26 -1.18 5.23
N GLY A 174 0.81 -1.91 4.92
CA GLY A 174 1.40 -2.92 5.79
C GLY A 174 2.00 -2.34 7.07
N LYS A 175 2.69 -1.19 6.98
CA LYS A 175 3.21 -0.44 8.14
C LYS A 175 2.07 0.13 8.99
N MET A 176 1.14 0.85 8.36
CA MET A 176 0.01 1.48 9.06
C MET A 176 -0.93 0.46 9.74
N ALA A 177 -1.10 -0.73 9.15
CA ALA A 177 -1.91 -1.81 9.75
C ALA A 177 -1.33 -2.39 11.05
N LYS A 178 -0.01 -2.23 11.25
CA LYS A 178 0.74 -2.69 12.44
C LYS A 178 1.08 -1.54 13.39
N ALA A 179 0.83 -0.30 13.00
CA ALA A 179 1.17 0.86 13.79
C ALA A 179 0.40 0.90 15.12
N ASP A 180 1.08 1.36 16.18
CA ASP A 180 0.44 1.67 17.46
C ASP A 180 -0.16 3.08 17.37
N ILE A 181 -1.45 3.23 17.66
CA ILE A 181 -2.16 4.51 17.52
C ILE A 181 -2.41 5.10 18.90
N ARG A 182 -1.78 6.26 19.17
CA ARG A 182 -1.89 6.97 20.44
C ARG A 182 -2.48 8.36 20.28
N PHE A 183 -3.16 8.82 21.31
CA PHE A 183 -3.73 10.16 21.40
C PHE A 183 -3.13 10.84 22.63
N ASP A 184 -2.52 12.00 22.43
CA ASP A 184 -1.90 12.78 23.49
C ASP A 184 -2.46 14.20 23.51
N GLY A 185 -2.52 14.76 24.71
CA GLY A 185 -2.97 16.11 24.99
C GLY A 185 -1.85 17.14 24.88
N TYR A 186 -2.21 18.38 24.59
CA TYR A 186 -1.36 19.56 24.72
C TYR A 186 -2.15 20.78 25.20
#